data_AF-A0A5K7S981-F1
#
_entry.id   AF-A0A5K7S981-F1
#
_cell.length_a   1.000
_cell.length_b   1.000
_cell.length_c   1.000
_cell.angle_alpha   90.00
_cell.angle_beta   90.00
_cell.angle_gamma   90.00
#
_symmetry.space_group_name_H-M   'P 1'
#
loop_
_entity.id
_entity.type
_entity.pdbx_description
1 polymer ?
#
loop_
_entity_poly.entity_id
_entity_poly.type
_entity_poly.pdbx_seq_one_letter_code
_entity_poly.pdbx_strand_id
1 'polypeptide(L)'
;MSSIITVDGYNLTDDPDFLDRQNHMTTYLKDQIKDLYFDIHKGNKSVIPLILKLIQKFPQNPQLKNCLSIAYNNIGEIEKCEEVNRWVMKEHPDYLFGVLNIAATYFHRNELDKIKSLLGEKMELKDLYPNRDIFYVGEFTSFTKFAIQYFFETGNLEDAESRLNLLDKLFPDHQDTKSAKDWFHFRLLEKGIRGLNPENAKNVITKQSTFAEEQTRENPVFIHPEIYCLYEFDLSIPHIFIENILALPRPSVIADLELVLNDSISRYRYFEELLETDGIGEDRLSFPIHAILLLAELKAKESLGLILKFLSFENDFLVFWLGDHKTETIYEPIYYLGESQLDQLKAFMFKPNVDTYVKTSVLTAVQQIYFYQPHRKNEIIHWYDDVIDFFIENAANQNLNSSELLAFIVSDITEIREKRLLPDIERMFRMTYVCEGICGPIQKVRTEFEKEGNNQESKQDLLDIFNRYLGFIGTFLPKKKKQEKNKIDFPLDHNAEMYTKTGQDDPCICGSGKKFKDCCMDRLN
;
A
#
# COMPACT_ATOMS: atom_id res chain seq x y z
N MET A 1 -29.52 24.34 -11.79
CA MET A 1 -30.55 23.66 -10.97
C MET A 1 -29.90 22.39 -10.49
N SER A 2 -29.59 22.31 -9.20
CA SER A 2 -29.13 21.08 -8.57
C SER A 2 -30.22 20.02 -8.67
N SER A 3 -29.87 18.82 -9.11
CA SER A 3 -30.83 17.72 -9.26
C SER A 3 -31.00 16.99 -7.93
N ILE A 4 -32.24 16.85 -7.48
CA ILE A 4 -32.57 15.88 -6.42
C ILE A 4 -32.76 14.53 -7.12
N ILE A 5 -31.97 13.54 -6.68
CA ILE A 5 -32.03 12.17 -7.17
C ILE A 5 -32.77 11.35 -6.11
N THR A 6 -33.94 10.80 -6.46
CA THR A 6 -34.68 9.89 -5.57
C THR A 6 -34.35 8.46 -5.92
N VAL A 7 -33.67 7.74 -5.02
CA VAL A 7 -33.28 6.34 -5.21
C VAL A 7 -33.36 5.56 -3.91
N ASP A 8 -33.95 4.37 -3.95
CA ASP A 8 -34.07 3.42 -2.82
C ASP A 8 -34.57 4.09 -1.53
N GLY A 9 -35.56 4.96 -1.72
CA GLY A 9 -36.18 5.73 -0.65
C GLY A 9 -35.44 7.01 -0.28
N TYR A 10 -34.17 7.21 -0.64
CA TYR A 10 -33.39 8.41 -0.35
C TYR A 10 -33.66 9.54 -1.35
N ASN A 11 -33.75 10.79 -0.88
CA ASN A 11 -33.61 11.96 -1.73
C ASN A 11 -32.20 12.52 -1.54
N LEU A 12 -31.39 12.45 -2.58
CA LEU A 12 -29.98 12.85 -2.55
C LEU A 12 -29.78 14.11 -3.39
N THR A 13 -28.92 15.01 -2.93
CA THR A 13 -28.52 16.21 -3.68
C THR A 13 -27.02 16.29 -3.84
N ASP A 14 -26.58 16.69 -5.02
CA ASP A 14 -25.20 17.00 -5.37
C ASP A 14 -24.90 18.51 -5.32
N ASP A 15 -25.83 19.31 -4.80
CA ASP A 15 -25.68 20.75 -4.67
C ASP A 15 -24.43 21.09 -3.82
N PRO A 16 -23.39 21.70 -4.41
CA PRO A 16 -22.13 21.94 -3.74
C PRO A 16 -22.24 22.92 -2.56
N ASP A 17 -23.34 23.67 -2.49
CA ASP A 17 -23.59 24.64 -1.43
C ASP A 17 -24.60 24.12 -0.39
N PHE A 18 -25.10 22.89 -0.53
CA PHE A 18 -26.07 22.30 0.41
C PHE A 18 -25.50 22.20 1.83
N LEU A 19 -24.33 21.55 1.97
CA LEU A 19 -23.64 21.44 3.25
C LEU A 19 -23.12 22.79 3.72
N ASP A 20 -22.77 23.69 2.81
CA ASP A 20 -22.31 25.02 3.16
C ASP A 20 -23.38 25.81 3.91
N ARG A 21 -24.63 25.77 3.41
CA ARG A 21 -25.77 26.41 4.07
C ARG A 21 -26.07 25.77 5.43
N GLN A 22 -26.02 24.44 5.52
CA GLN A 22 -26.29 23.72 6.76
C GLN A 22 -25.21 23.96 7.83
N ASN A 23 -23.95 24.09 7.42
CA ASN A 23 -22.80 24.17 8.32
C ASN A 23 -22.29 25.61 8.52
N HIS A 24 -23.08 26.62 8.17
CA HIS A 24 -22.71 28.04 8.31
C HIS A 24 -21.38 28.39 7.60
N MET A 25 -21.14 27.77 6.43
CA MET A 25 -19.94 28.03 5.62
C MET A 25 -20.09 29.35 4.86
N THR A 26 -19.12 30.24 5.03
CA THR A 26 -19.00 31.45 4.21
C THR A 26 -17.98 31.24 3.10
N THR A 27 -18.05 32.01 2.02
CA THR A 27 -17.04 31.95 0.93
C THR A 27 -15.62 32.15 1.47
N TYR A 28 -15.43 33.13 2.36
CA TYR A 28 -14.17 33.36 3.04
C TYR A 28 -13.70 32.12 3.82
N LEU A 29 -14.58 31.49 4.59
CA LEU A 29 -14.23 30.31 5.36
C LEU A 29 -13.92 29.09 4.47
N LYS A 30 -14.66 28.92 3.37
CA LYS A 30 -14.45 27.87 2.38
C LYS A 30 -13.05 27.96 1.77
N ASP A 31 -12.62 29.16 1.40
CA ASP A 31 -11.28 29.41 0.87
C ASP A 31 -10.20 29.12 1.92
N GLN A 32 -10.37 29.59 3.16
CA GLN A 32 -9.44 29.30 4.26
C GLN A 32 -9.31 27.80 4.52
N ILE A 33 -10.42 27.07 4.57
CA ILE A 33 -10.42 25.61 4.80
C ILE A 33 -9.72 24.89 3.65
N LYS A 34 -9.93 25.32 2.40
CA LYS A 34 -9.26 24.74 1.23
C LYS A 34 -7.74 24.83 1.34
N ASP A 35 -7.21 25.99 1.76
CA ASP A 35 -5.78 26.19 1.95
C ASP A 35 -5.23 25.32 3.09
N LEU A 36 -5.99 25.21 4.19
CA LEU A 36 -5.62 24.38 5.35
C LEU A 36 -5.55 22.90 5.03
N TYR A 37 -6.40 22.37 4.14
CA TYR A 37 -6.45 20.94 3.86
C TYR A 37 -5.12 20.39 3.39
N PHE A 38 -4.36 21.14 2.58
CA PHE A 38 -3.05 20.70 2.11
C PHE A 38 -2.07 20.50 3.28
N ASP A 39 -2.03 21.45 4.22
CA ASP A 39 -1.12 21.40 5.38
C ASP A 39 -1.56 20.34 6.41
N ILE A 40 -2.87 20.15 6.60
CA ILE A 40 -3.42 19.11 7.47
C ILE A 40 -3.03 17.72 6.98
N HIS A 41 -3.10 17.46 5.67
CA HIS A 41 -2.72 16.16 5.10
C HIS A 41 -1.22 15.88 5.22
N LYS A 42 -0.38 16.92 5.26
CA LYS A 42 1.07 16.80 5.51
C LYS A 42 1.46 16.62 6.98
N GLY A 43 0.48 16.59 7.90
CA GLY A 43 0.76 16.51 9.33
C GLY A 43 1.45 17.76 9.89
N ASN A 44 1.24 18.93 9.27
CA ASN A 44 1.91 20.15 9.71
C ASN A 44 1.31 20.68 11.03
N LYS A 45 2.03 20.50 12.15
CA LYS A 45 1.61 20.97 13.49
C LYS A 45 1.34 22.48 13.56
N SER A 46 1.96 23.30 12.70
CA SER A 46 1.80 24.76 12.72
C SER A 46 0.39 25.23 12.30
N VAL A 47 -0.41 24.34 11.71
CA VAL A 47 -1.77 24.64 11.26
C VAL A 47 -2.77 24.72 12.42
N ILE A 48 -2.49 24.05 13.54
CA ILE A 48 -3.42 23.93 14.68
C ILE A 48 -3.80 25.28 15.29
N PRO A 49 -2.86 26.20 15.60
CA PRO A 49 -3.21 27.53 16.10
C PRO A 49 -4.09 28.34 15.13
N LEU A 50 -3.92 28.13 13.82
CA LEU A 50 -4.73 28.80 12.80
C LEU A 50 -6.17 28.24 12.78
N ILE A 51 -6.32 26.91 12.84
CA ILE A 51 -7.63 26.25 12.94
C ILE A 51 -8.36 26.71 14.22
N LEU A 52 -7.67 26.74 15.37
CA LEU A 52 -8.25 27.20 16.64
C LEU A 52 -8.72 28.66 16.57
N LYS A 53 -7.96 29.55 15.93
CA LYS A 53 -8.38 30.95 15.69
C LYS A 53 -9.62 31.02 14.80
N LEU A 54 -9.70 30.19 13.76
CA LEU A 54 -10.89 30.12 12.91
C LEU A 54 -12.10 29.57 13.66
N ILE A 55 -11.93 28.58 14.55
CA ILE A 55 -13.02 28.06 15.38
C ILE A 55 -13.53 29.15 16.33
N GLN A 56 -12.65 29.97 16.91
CA GLN A 56 -13.08 31.12 17.73
C GLN A 56 -13.90 32.14 16.91
N LYS A 57 -13.52 32.37 15.65
CA LYS A 57 -14.19 33.32 14.76
C LYS A 57 -15.51 32.77 14.18
N PHE A 58 -15.58 31.45 13.94
CA PHE A 58 -16.72 30.76 13.34
C PHE A 58 -17.12 29.53 14.16
N PRO A 59 -17.56 29.69 15.42
CA PRO A 59 -17.76 28.57 16.35
C PRO A 59 -18.88 27.60 15.94
N GLN A 60 -19.83 28.09 15.14
CA GLN A 60 -20.99 27.34 14.65
C GLN A 60 -20.67 26.46 13.43
N ASN A 61 -19.44 26.51 12.89
CA ASN A 61 -19.06 25.67 11.77
C ASN A 61 -18.44 24.35 12.28
N PRO A 62 -19.10 23.18 12.09
CA PRO A 62 -18.56 21.88 12.52
C PRO A 62 -17.32 21.44 11.73
N GLN A 63 -17.19 21.85 10.46
CA GLN A 63 -16.10 21.41 9.60
C GLN A 63 -14.73 21.90 10.08
N LEU A 64 -14.65 23.06 10.71
CA LEU A 64 -13.42 23.54 11.34
C LEU A 64 -12.95 22.63 12.49
N LYS A 65 -13.88 22.15 13.31
CA LYS A 65 -13.59 21.21 14.40
C LYS A 65 -13.25 19.83 13.83
N ASN A 66 -13.89 19.42 12.74
CA ASN A 66 -13.51 18.22 11.99
C ASN A 66 -12.07 18.34 11.44
N CYS A 67 -11.71 19.49 10.85
CA CYS A 67 -10.34 19.76 10.39
C CYS A 67 -9.33 19.69 11.54
N LEU A 68 -9.69 20.20 12.72
CA LEU A 68 -8.85 20.10 13.92
C LEU A 68 -8.67 18.65 14.38
N SER A 69 -9.73 17.84 14.36
CA SER A 69 -9.69 16.42 14.69
C SER A 69 -8.73 15.66 13.75
N ILE A 70 -8.88 15.86 12.44
CA ILE A 70 -8.00 15.26 11.42
C ILE A 70 -6.55 15.74 11.61
N ALA A 71 -6.34 17.03 11.87
CA ALA A 71 -5.00 17.58 12.12
C ALA A 71 -4.34 16.91 13.33
N TYR A 72 -5.06 16.72 14.45
CA TYR A 72 -4.53 16.00 15.61
C TYR A 72 -4.25 14.54 15.31
N ASN A 73 -5.14 13.87 14.58
CA ASN A 73 -4.95 12.48 14.16
C ASN A 73 -3.67 12.31 13.33
N ASN A 74 -3.47 13.18 12.33
CA ASN A 74 -2.34 13.10 11.40
C ASN A 74 -0.98 13.41 12.06
N ILE A 75 -0.98 14.01 13.26
CA ILE A 75 0.25 14.27 14.02
C ILE A 75 0.44 13.31 15.21
N GLY A 76 -0.40 12.28 15.31
CA GLY A 76 -0.35 11.25 16.35
C GLY A 76 -0.95 11.65 17.71
N GLU A 77 -1.66 12.77 17.80
CA GLU A 77 -2.27 13.25 19.04
C GLU A 77 -3.68 12.67 19.21
N ILE A 78 -3.76 11.36 19.44
CA ILE A 78 -5.01 10.58 19.41
C ILE A 78 -5.99 11.04 20.49
N GLU A 79 -5.53 11.32 21.72
CA GLU A 79 -6.41 11.78 22.79
C GLU A 79 -7.09 13.11 22.43
N LYS A 80 -6.34 14.04 21.82
CA LYS A 80 -6.87 15.33 21.38
C LYS A 80 -7.83 15.19 20.21
N CYS A 81 -7.53 14.30 19.27
CA CYS A 81 -8.47 13.94 18.19
C CYS A 81 -9.81 13.49 18.78
N GLU A 82 -9.78 12.59 19.76
CA GLU A 82 -11.00 12.09 20.42
C GLU A 82 -11.73 13.15 21.23
N GLU A 83 -11.01 14.02 21.94
CA GLU A 83 -11.59 15.17 22.63
C GLU A 83 -12.33 16.08 21.66
N VAL A 84 -11.73 16.36 20.51
CA VAL A 84 -12.34 17.18 19.46
C VAL A 84 -13.55 16.46 18.84
N ASN A 85 -13.48 15.15 18.62
CA ASN A 85 -14.63 14.39 18.11
C ASN A 85 -15.81 14.42 19.10
N ARG A 86 -15.55 14.24 20.40
CA ARG A 86 -16.57 14.42 21.46
C ARG A 86 -17.12 15.84 21.50
N TRP A 87 -16.27 16.84 21.27
CA TRP A 87 -16.67 18.24 21.18
C TRP A 87 -17.61 18.49 19.98
N VAL A 88 -17.28 17.95 18.81
CA VAL A 88 -18.14 18.03 17.62
C VAL A 88 -19.49 17.39 17.89
N MET A 89 -19.54 16.17 18.42
CA MET A 89 -20.81 15.48 18.69
C MET A 89 -21.68 16.23 19.70
N LYS A 90 -21.07 16.87 20.70
CA LYS A 90 -21.79 17.64 21.72
C LYS A 90 -22.42 18.92 21.16
N GLU A 91 -21.70 19.64 20.31
CA GLU A 91 -22.17 20.95 19.79
C GLU A 91 -22.89 20.85 18.45
N HIS A 92 -22.62 19.80 17.68
CA HIS A 92 -23.10 19.59 16.31
C HIS A 92 -23.59 18.15 16.11
N PRO A 93 -24.60 17.69 16.86
CA PRO A 93 -25.09 16.29 16.78
C PRO A 93 -25.62 15.89 15.39
N ASP A 94 -26.09 16.87 14.61
CA ASP A 94 -26.59 16.66 13.24
C ASP A 94 -25.48 16.61 12.18
N TYR A 95 -24.22 16.84 12.57
CA TYR A 95 -23.07 16.78 11.66
C TYR A 95 -22.55 15.34 11.55
N LEU A 96 -23.02 14.64 10.51
CA LEU A 96 -22.74 13.22 10.27
C LEU A 96 -21.26 12.83 10.37
N PHE A 97 -20.35 13.62 9.78
CA PHE A 97 -18.93 13.28 9.77
C PHE A 97 -18.33 13.25 11.18
N GLY A 98 -18.83 14.06 12.11
CA GLY A 98 -18.43 13.99 13.51
C GLY A 98 -18.84 12.67 14.18
N VAL A 99 -20.04 12.18 13.85
CA VAL A 99 -20.55 10.89 14.32
C VAL A 99 -19.72 9.74 13.72
N LEU A 100 -19.41 9.80 12.42
CA LEU A 100 -18.58 8.81 11.74
C LEU A 100 -17.15 8.76 12.29
N ASN A 101 -16.55 9.88 12.69
CA ASN A 101 -15.22 9.88 13.32
C ASN A 101 -15.21 9.12 14.66
N ILE A 102 -16.27 9.27 15.46
CA ILE A 102 -16.42 8.51 16.72
C ILE A 102 -16.64 7.03 16.41
N ALA A 103 -17.47 6.72 15.43
CA ALA A 103 -17.68 5.35 14.98
C ALA A 103 -16.37 4.70 14.49
N ALA A 104 -15.55 5.43 13.74
CA ALA A 104 -14.23 4.98 13.30
C ALA A 104 -13.29 4.71 14.48
N THR A 105 -13.32 5.54 15.52
CA THR A 105 -12.56 5.32 16.77
C THR A 105 -12.96 3.98 17.42
N TYR A 106 -14.25 3.71 17.53
CA TYR A 106 -14.75 2.42 18.05
C TYR A 106 -14.39 1.25 17.14
N PHE A 107 -14.43 1.45 15.82
CA PHE A 107 -14.05 0.44 14.84
C PHE A 107 -12.58 0.04 14.97
N HIS A 108 -11.67 1.01 15.07
CA HIS A 108 -10.23 0.75 15.26
C HIS A 108 -9.92 0.05 16.59
N ARG A 109 -10.71 0.31 17.63
CA ARG A 109 -10.59 -0.38 18.94
C ARG A 109 -11.33 -1.72 19.01
N ASN A 110 -11.92 -2.17 17.90
CA ASN A 110 -12.75 -3.37 17.82
C ASN A 110 -13.95 -3.35 18.79
N GLU A 111 -14.48 -2.17 19.13
CA GLU A 111 -15.62 -1.95 20.03
C GLU A 111 -16.94 -1.92 19.25
N LEU A 112 -17.22 -2.97 18.47
CA LEU A 112 -18.30 -3.00 17.47
C LEU A 112 -19.71 -2.77 18.04
N ASP A 113 -19.97 -3.17 19.29
CA ASP A 113 -21.27 -2.96 19.95
C ASP A 113 -21.57 -1.46 20.21
N LYS A 114 -20.53 -0.64 20.42
CA LYS A 114 -20.70 0.81 20.56
C LYS A 114 -21.07 1.47 19.23
N ILE A 115 -20.63 0.89 18.11
CA ILE A 115 -21.00 1.36 16.77
C ILE A 115 -22.48 1.12 16.53
N LYS A 116 -23.01 -0.07 16.85
CA LYS A 116 -24.47 -0.35 16.78
C LYS A 116 -25.28 0.65 17.59
N SER A 117 -24.81 0.96 18.79
CA SER A 117 -25.48 1.90 19.69
C SER A 117 -25.45 3.35 19.15
N LEU A 118 -24.42 3.70 18.38
CA LEU A 118 -24.20 5.05 17.86
C LEU A 118 -24.90 5.29 16.51
N LEU A 119 -24.82 4.33 15.58
CA LEU A 119 -25.29 4.46 14.20
C LEU A 119 -26.58 3.69 13.91
N GLY A 120 -27.07 2.92 14.89
CA GLY A 120 -28.23 2.04 14.75
C GLY A 120 -27.86 0.66 14.20
N GLU A 121 -28.64 -0.35 14.59
CA GLU A 121 -28.39 -1.75 14.21
C GLU A 121 -28.39 -1.97 12.70
N LYS A 122 -29.31 -1.31 11.99
CA LYS A 122 -29.44 -1.43 10.53
C LYS A 122 -28.42 -0.61 9.75
N MET A 123 -27.71 0.31 10.39
CA MET A 123 -26.83 1.28 9.73
C MET A 123 -27.55 1.97 8.56
N GLU A 124 -28.67 2.62 8.84
CA GLU A 124 -29.49 3.36 7.87
C GLU A 124 -29.49 4.86 8.20
N LEU A 125 -29.14 5.68 7.22
CA LEU A 125 -28.95 7.12 7.44
C LEU A 125 -30.27 7.84 7.79
N LYS A 126 -31.40 7.34 7.29
CA LYS A 126 -32.74 7.81 7.65
C LYS A 126 -33.17 7.42 9.06
N ASP A 127 -32.71 6.28 9.57
CA ASP A 127 -32.98 5.89 10.94
C ASP A 127 -32.16 6.75 11.91
N LEU A 128 -30.93 7.12 11.51
CA LEU A 128 -30.07 8.04 12.26
C LEU A 128 -30.60 9.48 12.25
N TYR A 129 -31.17 9.94 11.14
CA TYR A 129 -31.73 11.29 10.99
C TYR A 129 -33.18 11.27 10.46
N PRO A 130 -34.17 10.88 11.28
CA PRO A 130 -35.55 10.67 10.83
C PRO A 130 -36.27 11.95 10.40
N ASN A 131 -35.77 13.12 10.81
CA ASN A 131 -36.36 14.41 10.47
C ASN A 131 -35.78 15.02 9.18
N ARG A 132 -34.88 14.31 8.47
CA ARG A 132 -34.23 14.80 7.25
C ARG A 132 -34.77 14.09 6.01
N ASP A 133 -35.38 14.86 5.11
CA ASP A 133 -35.89 14.35 3.85
C ASP A 133 -34.85 14.30 2.73
N ILE A 134 -33.79 15.13 2.82
CA ILE A 134 -32.74 15.29 1.81
C ILE A 134 -31.35 15.14 2.46
N PHE A 135 -30.49 14.35 1.82
CA PHE A 135 -29.10 14.15 2.22
C PHE A 135 -28.15 14.56 1.09
N TYR A 136 -26.95 15.03 1.45
CA TYR A 136 -25.91 15.27 0.47
C TYR A 136 -25.32 13.94 -0.02
N VAL A 137 -24.94 13.85 -1.30
CA VAL A 137 -24.31 12.65 -1.88
C VAL A 137 -23.09 12.20 -1.07
N GLY A 138 -22.25 13.15 -0.62
CA GLY A 138 -21.09 12.84 0.24
C GLY A 138 -21.47 12.25 1.60
N GLU A 139 -22.59 12.67 2.19
CA GLU A 139 -23.08 12.07 3.44
C GLU A 139 -23.51 10.62 3.23
N PHE A 140 -24.30 10.38 2.19
CA PHE A 140 -24.77 9.03 1.84
C PHE A 140 -23.59 8.10 1.54
N THR A 141 -22.70 8.50 0.64
CA THR A 141 -21.57 7.67 0.20
C THR A 141 -20.59 7.35 1.34
N SER A 142 -20.24 8.33 2.17
CA SER A 142 -19.37 8.11 3.33
C SER A 142 -20.01 7.22 4.41
N PHE A 143 -21.30 7.40 4.69
CA PHE A 143 -22.02 6.55 5.64
C PHE A 143 -22.16 5.11 5.15
N THR A 144 -22.55 4.92 3.89
CA THR A 144 -22.68 3.58 3.30
C THR A 144 -21.32 2.88 3.22
N LYS A 145 -20.24 3.60 2.88
CA LYS A 145 -18.87 3.05 2.94
C LYS A 145 -18.54 2.50 4.32
N PHE A 146 -18.81 3.28 5.37
CA PHE A 146 -18.57 2.82 6.75
C PHE A 146 -19.45 1.62 7.12
N ALA A 147 -20.72 1.62 6.71
CA ALA A 147 -21.63 0.50 6.92
C ALA A 147 -21.12 -0.79 6.25
N ILE A 148 -20.57 -0.71 5.02
CA ILE A 148 -19.95 -1.85 4.33
C ILE A 148 -18.82 -2.41 5.19
N GLN A 149 -17.91 -1.56 5.67
CA GLN A 149 -16.79 -1.99 6.51
C GLN A 149 -17.27 -2.67 7.79
N TYR A 150 -18.25 -2.08 8.46
CA TYR A 150 -18.85 -2.61 9.67
C TYR A 150 -19.52 -3.97 9.47
N PHE A 151 -20.38 -4.12 8.46
CA PHE A 151 -21.05 -5.39 8.16
C PHE A 151 -20.05 -6.46 7.74
N PHE A 152 -19.01 -6.09 6.99
CA PHE A 152 -17.94 -7.00 6.64
C PHE A 152 -17.19 -7.52 7.87
N GLU A 153 -16.81 -6.65 8.82
CA GLU A 153 -16.11 -7.07 10.04
C GLU A 153 -16.96 -7.95 10.93
N THR A 154 -18.25 -7.62 11.06
CA THR A 154 -19.20 -8.41 11.86
C THR A 154 -19.63 -9.73 11.19
N GLY A 155 -19.11 -10.02 9.98
CA GLY A 155 -19.36 -11.27 9.25
C GLY A 155 -20.67 -11.30 8.48
N ASN A 156 -21.41 -10.20 8.43
CA ASN A 156 -22.61 -10.05 7.63
C ASN A 156 -22.24 -9.61 6.21
N LEU A 157 -21.66 -10.54 5.45
CA LEU A 157 -21.15 -10.27 4.09
C LEU A 157 -22.25 -9.92 3.10
N GLU A 158 -23.47 -10.46 3.28
CA GLU A 158 -24.61 -10.18 2.40
C GLU A 158 -25.00 -8.70 2.45
N ASP A 159 -25.13 -8.12 3.66
CA ASP A 159 -25.44 -6.70 3.81
C ASP A 159 -24.28 -5.80 3.35
N ALA A 160 -23.04 -6.23 3.55
CA ALA A 160 -21.86 -5.51 3.07
C ALA A 160 -21.80 -5.48 1.53
N GLU A 161 -22.03 -6.62 0.87
CA GLU A 161 -22.02 -6.73 -0.60
C GLU A 161 -23.21 -5.99 -1.23
N SER A 162 -24.41 -6.13 -0.64
CA SER A 162 -25.61 -5.42 -1.08
C SER A 162 -25.40 -3.90 -1.09
N ARG A 163 -24.78 -3.36 -0.03
CA ARG A 163 -24.46 -1.93 0.07
C ARG A 163 -23.34 -1.50 -0.87
N LEU A 164 -22.34 -2.35 -1.12
CA LEU A 164 -21.30 -2.07 -2.11
C LEU A 164 -21.87 -1.99 -3.53
N ASN A 165 -22.73 -2.95 -3.88
CA ASN A 165 -23.45 -2.95 -5.15
C ASN A 165 -24.35 -1.73 -5.31
N LEU A 166 -24.99 -1.29 -4.22
CA LEU A 166 -25.76 -0.05 -4.21
C LEU A 166 -24.87 1.17 -4.50
N LEU A 167 -23.73 1.31 -3.82
CA LEU A 167 -22.79 2.41 -4.08
C LEU A 167 -22.28 2.40 -5.52
N ASP A 168 -21.93 1.23 -6.05
CA ASP A 168 -21.44 1.10 -7.42
C ASP A 168 -22.50 1.44 -8.46
N LYS A 169 -23.74 1.03 -8.22
CA LYS A 169 -24.85 1.32 -9.13
C LYS A 169 -25.16 2.82 -9.19
N LEU A 170 -25.10 3.52 -8.06
CA LEU A 170 -25.53 4.92 -7.97
C LEU A 170 -24.41 5.92 -8.21
N PHE A 171 -23.22 5.61 -7.73
CA PHE A 171 -22.07 6.52 -7.72
C PHE A 171 -20.78 5.79 -8.11
N PRO A 172 -20.70 5.12 -9.27
CA PRO A 172 -19.56 4.28 -9.66
C PRO A 172 -18.23 5.05 -9.69
N ASP A 173 -18.27 6.32 -10.06
CA ASP A 173 -17.09 7.18 -10.19
C ASP A 173 -16.68 7.91 -8.91
N HIS A 174 -17.51 7.87 -7.86
CA HIS A 174 -17.26 8.56 -6.61
C HIS A 174 -16.09 7.93 -5.84
N GLN A 175 -15.27 8.76 -5.21
CA GLN A 175 -14.06 8.31 -4.52
C GLN A 175 -14.37 7.27 -3.43
N ASP A 176 -15.40 7.51 -2.62
CA ASP A 176 -15.81 6.55 -1.58
C ASP A 176 -16.23 5.20 -2.14
N THR A 177 -16.85 5.14 -3.32
CA THR A 177 -17.23 3.88 -3.98
C THR A 177 -16.01 3.08 -4.40
N LYS A 178 -15.01 3.75 -5.00
CA LYS A 178 -13.74 3.11 -5.39
C LYS A 178 -13.00 2.60 -4.16
N SER A 179 -12.84 3.44 -3.14
CA SER A 179 -12.21 3.04 -1.88
C SER A 179 -12.95 1.90 -1.17
N ALA A 180 -14.30 1.88 -1.21
CA ALA A 180 -15.09 0.79 -0.65
C ALA A 180 -14.86 -0.53 -1.40
N LYS A 181 -14.81 -0.49 -2.73
CA LYS A 181 -14.52 -1.66 -3.58
C LYS A 181 -13.14 -2.24 -3.31
N ASP A 182 -12.13 -1.38 -3.35
CA ASP A 182 -10.73 -1.77 -3.14
C ASP A 182 -10.57 -2.39 -1.75
N TRP A 183 -11.12 -1.75 -0.72
CA TRP A 183 -11.12 -2.27 0.64
C TRP A 183 -11.88 -3.60 0.76
N PHE A 184 -13.09 -3.70 0.19
CA PHE A 184 -13.90 -4.91 0.29
C PHE A 184 -13.22 -6.10 -0.38
N HIS A 185 -12.68 -5.93 -1.59
CA HIS A 185 -11.95 -6.98 -2.29
C HIS A 185 -10.69 -7.38 -1.51
N PHE A 186 -9.92 -6.40 -1.01
CA PHE A 186 -8.73 -6.66 -0.20
C PHE A 186 -9.06 -7.47 1.05
N ARG A 187 -10.10 -7.08 1.80
CA ARG A 187 -10.51 -7.79 3.02
C ARG A 187 -11.15 -9.14 2.73
N LEU A 188 -11.81 -9.32 1.59
CA LEU A 188 -12.31 -10.63 1.14
C LEU A 188 -11.16 -11.59 0.83
N LEU A 189 -10.09 -11.11 0.21
CA LEU A 189 -8.86 -11.88 0.01
C LEU A 189 -8.21 -12.22 1.37
N GLU A 190 -8.07 -11.25 2.26
CA GLU A 190 -7.51 -11.47 3.61
C GLU A 190 -8.33 -12.48 4.43
N LYS A 191 -9.66 -12.36 4.43
CA LYS A 191 -10.53 -13.33 5.12
C LYS A 191 -10.62 -14.66 4.38
N GLY A 192 -10.48 -14.71 3.06
CA GLY A 192 -10.33 -15.96 2.30
C GLY A 192 -9.08 -16.72 2.71
N ILE A 193 -7.97 -16.00 2.93
CA ILE A 193 -6.72 -16.52 3.47
C ILE A 193 -6.92 -17.06 4.91
N ARG A 194 -7.69 -16.37 5.76
CA ARG A 194 -7.97 -16.79 7.16
C ARG A 194 -9.10 -17.83 7.32
N GLY A 195 -10.04 -17.89 6.37
CA GLY A 195 -11.21 -18.78 6.33
C GLY A 195 -10.88 -20.19 5.82
N LEU A 196 -9.69 -20.37 5.25
CA LEU A 196 -9.01 -21.65 5.19
C LEU A 196 -8.72 -22.09 6.62
N ASN A 197 -9.69 -22.82 7.21
CA ASN A 197 -9.62 -23.64 8.42
C ASN A 197 -8.22 -23.63 9.09
N PRO A 198 -8.03 -23.18 10.34
CA PRO A 198 -6.72 -23.15 10.99
C PRO A 198 -6.02 -24.52 11.02
N GLU A 199 -6.77 -25.61 10.88
CA GLU A 199 -6.22 -26.96 10.73
C GLU A 199 -5.72 -27.29 9.30
N ASN A 200 -6.24 -26.61 8.27
CA ASN A 200 -5.70 -26.66 6.90
C ASN A 200 -4.68 -25.54 6.62
N ALA A 201 -4.74 -24.39 7.30
CA ALA A 201 -3.65 -23.42 7.32
C ALA A 201 -2.41 -24.04 7.98
N LYS A 202 -2.59 -24.94 8.96
CA LYS A 202 -1.51 -25.81 9.46
C LYS A 202 -0.96 -26.81 8.42
N ASN A 203 -1.66 -27.04 7.31
CA ASN A 203 -1.24 -27.95 6.23
C ASN A 203 -0.68 -27.23 4.99
N VAL A 204 -0.56 -25.89 5.02
CA VAL A 204 0.34 -25.14 4.11
C VAL A 204 1.24 -24.19 4.92
N ILE A 205 1.55 -24.54 6.17
CA ILE A 205 2.87 -24.21 6.72
C ILE A 205 3.78 -25.32 6.23
N THR A 206 4.13 -25.24 4.95
CA THR A 206 5.31 -25.95 4.50
C THR A 206 6.45 -25.45 5.38
N LYS A 207 7.10 -26.38 6.09
CA LYS A 207 8.36 -26.13 6.79
C LYS A 207 9.36 -25.66 5.74
N GLN A 208 9.32 -24.38 5.46
CA GLN A 208 10.31 -23.63 4.74
C GLN A 208 11.44 -23.31 5.71
N SER A 209 12.63 -22.99 5.21
CA SER A 209 13.86 -22.98 6.01
C SER A 209 13.65 -22.24 7.33
N THR A 210 13.47 -23.00 8.41
CA THR A 210 13.63 -22.49 9.76
C THR A 210 14.96 -21.79 9.80
N PHE A 211 15.00 -20.54 10.28
CA PHE A 211 16.21 -19.76 10.56
C PHE A 211 17.37 -20.70 10.96
N ALA A 212 18.14 -21.15 9.96
CA ALA A 212 19.36 -21.91 10.19
C ALA A 212 20.55 -20.96 10.29
N GLU A 213 20.31 -19.67 10.00
CA GLU A 213 21.25 -18.60 10.18
C GLU A 213 21.21 -18.18 11.66
N GLU A 214 22.38 -18.29 12.30
CA GLU A 214 22.62 -17.91 13.68
C GLU A 214 22.07 -16.50 13.92
N GLN A 215 20.99 -16.40 14.72
CA GLN A 215 20.46 -15.09 15.10
C GLN A 215 21.47 -14.39 16.00
N THR A 216 21.71 -13.12 15.74
CA THR A 216 22.66 -12.31 16.49
C THR A 216 22.01 -11.02 16.99
N ARG A 217 22.65 -10.40 17.99
CA ARG A 217 22.38 -9.02 18.41
C ARG A 217 23.55 -8.10 18.06
N GLU A 218 24.60 -8.64 17.44
CA GLU A 218 25.77 -7.88 17.02
C GLU A 218 25.46 -7.09 15.76
N ASN A 219 25.91 -5.83 15.76
CA ASN A 219 25.60 -4.90 14.69
C ASN A 219 26.52 -5.11 13.48
N PRO A 220 26.02 -4.87 12.25
CA PRO A 220 26.85 -4.93 11.07
C PRO A 220 27.87 -3.79 11.08
N VAL A 221 29.08 -4.10 10.62
CA VAL A 221 30.14 -3.12 10.40
C VAL A 221 30.24 -2.86 8.91
N PHE A 222 29.79 -1.68 8.48
CA PHE A 222 29.88 -1.26 7.08
C PHE A 222 31.23 -0.64 6.77
N ILE A 223 31.67 -0.80 5.53
CA ILE A 223 32.85 -0.13 4.98
C ILE A 223 32.59 1.38 4.94
N HIS A 224 31.40 1.75 4.48
CA HIS A 224 30.95 3.13 4.32
C HIS A 224 29.94 3.52 5.41
N PRO A 225 30.28 4.46 6.30
CA PRO A 225 29.38 4.87 7.37
C PRO A 225 28.08 5.54 6.89
N GLU A 226 28.04 6.03 5.66
CA GLU A 226 26.84 6.57 5.00
C GLU A 226 25.69 5.54 4.96
N ILE A 227 26.02 4.24 4.91
CA ILE A 227 25.05 3.14 4.87
C ILE A 227 24.19 3.07 6.13
N TYR A 228 24.71 3.56 7.27
CA TYR A 228 23.96 3.56 8.53
C TYR A 228 22.70 4.42 8.48
N CYS A 229 22.61 5.41 7.58
CA CYS A 229 21.40 6.22 7.46
C CYS A 229 20.18 5.39 7.02
N LEU A 230 20.38 4.26 6.34
CA LEU A 230 19.28 3.39 5.89
C LEU A 230 18.45 2.82 7.04
N TYR A 231 19.03 2.72 8.23
CA TYR A 231 18.35 2.24 9.43
C TYR A 231 17.52 3.32 10.12
N GLU A 232 17.70 4.59 9.78
CA GLU A 232 17.11 5.72 10.51
C GLU A 232 15.92 6.35 9.79
N PHE A 233 15.76 6.07 8.50
CA PHE A 233 14.70 6.62 7.68
C PHE A 233 13.76 5.52 7.20
N ASP A 234 12.49 5.91 7.08
CA ASP A 234 11.52 5.17 6.28
C ASP A 234 11.71 5.48 4.79
N LEU A 235 10.72 5.10 3.99
CA LEU A 235 10.63 5.43 2.58
C LEU A 235 10.54 6.95 2.28
N SER A 236 10.59 7.83 3.28
CA SER A 236 10.78 9.28 3.13
C SER A 236 12.24 9.73 3.31
N ILE A 237 13.22 8.81 3.18
CA ILE A 237 14.65 9.11 3.21
C ILE A 237 15.04 10.33 2.35
N PRO A 238 15.74 11.33 2.91
CA PRO A 238 16.15 12.53 2.17
C PRO A 238 17.07 12.20 0.98
N HIS A 239 16.84 12.88 -0.15
CA HIS A 239 17.57 12.66 -1.40
C HIS A 239 19.10 12.75 -1.23
N ILE A 240 19.59 13.66 -0.39
CA ILE A 240 21.03 13.83 -0.14
C ILE A 240 21.71 12.55 0.37
N PHE A 241 21.01 11.74 1.17
CA PHE A 241 21.56 10.46 1.64
C PHE A 241 21.65 9.43 0.52
N ILE A 242 20.63 9.37 -0.34
CA ILE A 242 20.65 8.51 -1.54
C ILE A 242 21.80 8.92 -2.46
N GLU A 243 21.95 10.22 -2.73
CA GLU A 243 23.04 10.76 -3.57
C GLU A 243 24.42 10.40 -3.00
N ASN A 244 24.60 10.58 -1.69
CA ASN A 244 25.85 10.23 -1.01
C ASN A 244 26.16 8.74 -1.13
N ILE A 245 25.18 7.86 -0.93
CA ILE A 245 25.36 6.41 -1.06
C ILE A 245 25.72 6.04 -2.51
N LEU A 246 25.02 6.61 -3.50
CA LEU A 246 25.27 6.32 -4.91
C LEU A 246 26.61 6.88 -5.41
N ALA A 247 27.17 7.88 -4.73
CA ALA A 247 28.50 8.43 -5.03
C ALA A 247 29.67 7.55 -4.52
N LEU A 248 29.39 6.57 -3.65
CA LEU A 248 30.40 5.67 -3.10
C LEU A 248 30.97 4.70 -4.15
N PRO A 249 32.19 4.14 -3.95
CA PRO A 249 32.76 3.20 -4.89
C PRO A 249 31.89 1.93 -5.03
N ARG A 250 31.38 1.71 -6.26
CA ARG A 250 30.38 0.66 -6.60
C ARG A 250 30.64 -0.70 -5.93
N PRO A 251 31.84 -1.31 -5.99
CA PRO A 251 32.06 -2.65 -5.41
C PRO A 251 31.82 -2.69 -3.90
N SER A 252 32.28 -1.66 -3.18
CA SER A 252 32.18 -1.61 -1.73
C SER A 252 30.79 -1.19 -1.24
N VAL A 253 30.09 -0.30 -1.95
CA VAL A 253 28.69 0.03 -1.60
C VAL A 253 27.76 -1.14 -1.87
N ILE A 254 27.97 -1.92 -2.94
CA ILE A 254 27.21 -3.16 -3.16
C ILE A 254 27.44 -4.14 -2.01
N ALA A 255 28.69 -4.35 -1.59
CA ALA A 255 29.00 -5.23 -0.47
C ALA A 255 28.31 -4.79 0.83
N ASP A 256 28.30 -3.48 1.11
CA ASP A 256 27.59 -2.95 2.29
C ASP A 256 26.07 -3.12 2.16
N LEU A 257 25.46 -2.86 0.99
CA LEU A 257 24.02 -3.03 0.78
C LEU A 257 23.59 -4.51 0.85
N GLU A 258 24.42 -5.43 0.36
CA GLU A 258 24.23 -6.87 0.57
C GLU A 258 24.35 -7.23 2.06
N LEU A 259 25.23 -6.59 2.81
CA LEU A 259 25.34 -6.75 4.25
C LEU A 259 24.11 -6.22 4.99
N VAL A 260 23.53 -5.09 4.57
CA VAL A 260 22.24 -4.58 5.09
C VAL A 260 21.13 -5.62 4.90
N LEU A 261 21.06 -6.25 3.73
CA LEU A 261 20.06 -7.28 3.47
C LEU A 261 20.32 -8.54 4.30
N ASN A 262 21.57 -8.98 4.46
CA ASN A 262 21.89 -10.11 5.33
C ASN A 262 21.66 -9.81 6.82
N ASP A 263 21.81 -8.56 7.24
CA ASP A 263 21.55 -8.11 8.60
C ASP A 263 20.07 -8.25 8.97
N SER A 264 19.17 -7.92 8.02
CA SER A 264 17.72 -8.13 8.21
C SER A 264 17.34 -9.59 8.45
N ILE A 265 18.15 -10.53 7.95
CA ILE A 265 17.99 -11.96 8.19
C ILE A 265 18.62 -12.36 9.53
N SER A 266 19.84 -11.91 9.78
CA SER A 266 20.66 -12.30 10.94
C SER A 266 20.15 -11.72 12.26
N ARG A 267 19.50 -10.56 12.21
CA ARG A 267 18.94 -9.86 13.38
C ARG A 267 17.40 -9.82 13.38
N TYR A 268 16.73 -10.68 12.61
CA TYR A 268 15.27 -10.70 12.52
C TYR A 268 14.58 -10.75 13.89
N ARG A 269 14.98 -11.69 14.76
CA ARG A 269 14.40 -11.83 16.12
C ARG A 269 14.67 -10.60 16.99
N TYR A 270 15.80 -9.95 16.82
CA TYR A 270 16.11 -8.71 17.54
C TYR A 270 15.14 -7.59 17.14
N PHE A 271 14.84 -7.44 15.84
CA PHE A 271 13.93 -6.41 15.36
C PHE A 271 12.45 -6.72 15.68
N GLU A 272 12.03 -7.99 15.66
CA GLU A 272 10.71 -8.39 16.17
C GLU A 272 10.53 -7.98 17.63
N GLU A 273 11.48 -8.35 18.50
CA GLU A 273 11.44 -7.97 19.92
C GLU A 273 11.42 -6.44 20.10
N LEU A 274 12.25 -5.72 19.33
CA LEU A 274 12.35 -4.27 19.41
C LEU A 274 11.02 -3.59 19.04
N LEU A 275 10.31 -4.11 18.04
CA LEU A 275 8.97 -3.63 17.65
C LEU A 275 7.94 -3.91 18.74
N GLU A 276 7.93 -5.12 19.31
CA GLU A 276 6.96 -5.54 20.32
C GLU A 276 7.16 -4.87 21.69
N THR A 277 8.42 -4.67 22.11
CA THR A 277 8.76 -4.28 23.49
C THR A 277 9.14 -2.80 23.64
N ASP A 278 9.89 -2.26 22.69
CA ASP A 278 10.45 -0.90 22.77
C ASP A 278 9.68 0.09 21.89
N GLY A 279 8.67 -0.37 21.15
CA GLY A 279 7.75 0.46 20.38
C GLY A 279 8.43 1.29 19.30
N ILE A 280 9.50 0.78 18.69
CA ILE A 280 10.08 1.40 17.50
C ILE A 280 8.99 1.53 16.43
N GLY A 281 8.92 2.68 15.77
CA GLY A 281 7.96 2.85 14.69
C GLY A 281 8.31 1.95 13.51
N GLU A 282 7.28 1.50 12.79
CA GLU A 282 7.42 0.78 11.51
C GLU A 282 8.28 1.57 10.50
N ASP A 283 8.38 2.89 10.68
CA ASP A 283 9.24 3.77 9.91
C ASP A 283 10.74 3.41 9.99
N ARG A 284 11.16 2.65 11.00
CA ARG A 284 12.56 2.22 11.19
C ARG A 284 12.89 0.84 10.63
N LEU A 285 11.93 0.17 10.01
CA LEU A 285 12.08 -1.19 9.48
C LEU A 285 12.19 -1.23 7.94
N SER A 286 12.37 -0.07 7.30
CA SER A 286 12.44 0.05 5.83
C SER A 286 13.82 -0.26 5.22
N PHE A 287 14.85 -0.46 6.04
CA PHE A 287 16.23 -0.65 5.57
C PHE A 287 16.45 -1.81 4.57
N PRO A 288 15.73 -2.96 4.61
CA PRO A 288 15.88 -3.98 3.59
C PRO A 288 15.32 -3.53 2.23
N ILE A 289 14.23 -2.77 2.24
CA ILE A 289 13.63 -2.20 1.02
C ILE A 289 14.60 -1.19 0.41
N HIS A 290 15.18 -0.31 1.23
CA HIS A 290 16.20 0.63 0.77
C HIS A 290 17.37 -0.08 0.08
N ALA A 291 17.90 -1.14 0.70
CA ALA A 291 19.00 -1.92 0.15
C ALA A 291 18.65 -2.54 -1.21
N ILE A 292 17.48 -3.16 -1.34
CA ILE A 292 17.02 -3.76 -2.60
C ILE A 292 16.88 -2.71 -3.71
N LEU A 293 16.30 -1.54 -3.41
CA LEU A 293 16.12 -0.45 -4.38
C LEU A 293 17.47 0.14 -4.82
N LEU A 294 18.40 0.35 -3.89
CA LEU A 294 19.73 0.88 -4.19
C LEU A 294 20.57 -0.11 -5.02
N LEU A 295 20.50 -1.41 -4.72
CA LEU A 295 21.14 -2.45 -5.54
C LEU A 295 20.60 -2.42 -6.98
N ALA A 296 19.30 -2.22 -7.15
CA ALA A 296 18.67 -2.08 -8.47
C ALA A 296 19.07 -0.80 -9.22
N GLU A 297 19.21 0.32 -8.52
CA GLU A 297 19.70 1.58 -9.09
C GLU A 297 21.15 1.43 -9.57
N LEU A 298 21.99 0.77 -8.78
CA LEU A 298 23.39 0.45 -9.10
C LEU A 298 23.56 -0.63 -10.17
N LYS A 299 22.46 -1.21 -10.66
CA LYS A 299 22.41 -2.34 -11.59
C LYS A 299 23.32 -3.50 -11.12
N ALA A 300 23.26 -3.82 -9.84
CA ALA A 300 24.04 -4.87 -9.17
C ALA A 300 23.54 -6.28 -9.53
N LYS A 301 23.69 -6.69 -10.80
CA LYS A 301 23.21 -7.99 -11.31
C LYS A 301 23.78 -9.17 -10.51
N GLU A 302 24.98 -9.00 -9.96
CA GLU A 302 25.62 -9.95 -9.05
C GLU A 302 24.80 -10.26 -7.79
N SER A 303 23.98 -9.31 -7.34
CA SER A 303 23.19 -9.41 -6.10
C SER A 303 21.82 -10.09 -6.27
N LEU A 304 21.43 -10.45 -7.50
CA LEU A 304 20.13 -11.09 -7.78
C LEU A 304 19.95 -12.37 -6.96
N GLY A 305 20.99 -13.20 -6.85
CA GLY A 305 20.94 -14.44 -6.08
C GLY A 305 20.63 -14.21 -4.60
N LEU A 306 21.17 -13.14 -4.01
CA LEU A 306 20.90 -12.78 -2.61
C LEU A 306 19.46 -12.30 -2.44
N ILE A 307 18.96 -11.47 -3.35
CA ILE A 307 17.57 -10.99 -3.31
C ILE A 307 16.59 -12.16 -3.46
N LEU A 308 16.82 -13.07 -4.41
CA LEU A 308 15.98 -14.26 -4.56
C LEU A 308 16.08 -15.20 -3.33
N LYS A 309 17.24 -15.26 -2.67
CA LYS A 309 17.37 -15.98 -1.38
C LYS A 309 16.52 -15.31 -0.30
N PHE A 310 16.62 -13.99 -0.14
CA PHE A 310 15.81 -13.21 0.80
C PHE A 310 14.30 -13.41 0.55
N LEU A 311 13.88 -13.36 -0.71
CA LEU A 311 12.50 -13.61 -1.14
C LEU A 311 12.04 -15.07 -0.99
N SER A 312 12.95 -16.00 -0.64
CA SER A 312 12.61 -17.39 -0.37
C SER A 312 12.33 -17.70 1.11
N PHE A 313 12.39 -16.71 1.99
CA PHE A 313 12.04 -16.89 3.40
C PHE A 313 10.52 -17.05 3.59
N GLU A 314 10.11 -17.39 4.81
CA GLU A 314 8.70 -17.64 5.14
C GLU A 314 7.84 -16.37 5.09
N ASN A 315 6.53 -16.54 4.95
CA ASN A 315 5.60 -15.42 4.77
C ASN A 315 5.68 -14.40 5.91
N ASP A 316 5.75 -14.84 7.17
CA ASP A 316 5.78 -13.91 8.33
C ASP A 316 7.00 -12.99 8.28
N PHE A 317 8.17 -13.54 7.94
CA PHE A 317 9.40 -12.78 7.73
C PHE A 317 9.26 -11.76 6.58
N LEU A 318 8.66 -12.17 5.46
CA LEU A 318 8.47 -11.30 4.30
C LEU A 318 7.42 -10.23 4.54
N VAL A 319 6.35 -10.53 5.26
CA VAL A 319 5.33 -9.56 5.68
C VAL A 319 5.95 -8.52 6.60
N PHE A 320 6.77 -8.95 7.57
CA PHE A 320 7.46 -8.04 8.48
C PHE A 320 8.35 -7.03 7.75
N TRP A 321 9.17 -7.49 6.80
CA TRP A 321 10.14 -6.60 6.14
C TRP A 321 9.63 -5.88 4.90
N LEU A 322 8.77 -6.52 4.12
CA LEU A 322 8.34 -5.99 2.81
C LEU A 322 6.88 -5.56 2.79
N GLY A 323 6.02 -6.06 3.67
CA GLY A 323 4.58 -5.76 3.63
C GLY A 323 4.01 -5.93 2.22
N ASP A 324 3.42 -4.85 1.68
CA ASP A 324 2.84 -4.83 0.32
C ASP A 324 3.88 -4.62 -0.80
N HIS A 325 5.11 -4.20 -0.48
CA HIS A 325 6.16 -4.03 -1.48
C HIS A 325 6.48 -5.34 -2.21
N LYS A 326 6.28 -6.49 -1.55
CA LYS A 326 6.48 -7.83 -2.14
C LYS A 326 5.69 -8.04 -3.46
N THR A 327 4.57 -7.34 -3.64
CA THR A 327 3.74 -7.37 -4.87
C THR A 327 3.79 -6.06 -5.66
N GLU A 328 3.98 -4.92 -5.00
CA GLU A 328 3.83 -3.61 -5.66
C GLU A 328 5.13 -3.00 -6.17
N THR A 329 6.27 -3.36 -5.57
CA THR A 329 7.54 -2.66 -5.79
C THR A 329 8.65 -3.60 -6.28
N ILE A 330 8.74 -4.80 -5.70
CA ILE A 330 9.92 -5.67 -5.85
C ILE A 330 10.11 -6.20 -7.29
N TYR A 331 9.07 -6.21 -8.12
CA TYR A 331 9.21 -6.59 -9.54
C TYR A 331 10.23 -5.72 -10.30
N GLU A 332 10.36 -4.43 -9.95
CA GLU A 332 11.26 -3.51 -10.66
C GLU A 332 12.75 -3.79 -10.34
N PRO A 333 13.15 -3.96 -9.07
CA PRO A 333 14.47 -4.49 -8.73
C PRO A 333 14.77 -5.82 -9.43
N ILE A 334 13.82 -6.77 -9.43
CA ILE A 334 14.01 -8.05 -10.12
C ILE A 334 14.20 -7.84 -11.63
N TYR A 335 13.47 -6.92 -12.25
CA TYR A 335 13.65 -6.57 -13.66
C TYR A 335 15.08 -6.08 -13.92
N TYR A 336 15.55 -5.06 -13.18
CA TYR A 336 16.87 -4.47 -13.43
C TYR A 336 18.03 -5.45 -13.22
N LEU A 337 17.90 -6.34 -12.24
CA LEU A 337 18.96 -7.27 -11.87
C LEU A 337 18.88 -8.59 -12.65
N GLY A 338 17.67 -9.00 -13.04
CA GLY A 338 17.37 -10.30 -13.62
C GLY A 338 17.05 -10.33 -15.10
N GLU A 339 16.96 -9.18 -15.78
CA GLU A 339 16.60 -9.18 -17.20
C GLU A 339 17.54 -10.03 -18.09
N SER A 340 18.81 -10.14 -17.72
CA SER A 340 19.80 -10.99 -18.42
C SER A 340 20.04 -12.35 -17.75
N GLN A 341 19.21 -12.75 -16.79
CA GLN A 341 19.38 -13.95 -15.94
C GLN A 341 18.08 -14.77 -15.84
N LEU A 342 17.36 -14.91 -16.96
CA LEU A 342 16.04 -15.57 -17.00
C LEU A 342 16.02 -17.00 -16.45
N ASP A 343 17.11 -17.76 -16.59
CA ASP A 343 17.22 -19.11 -16.03
C ASP A 343 17.20 -19.10 -14.50
N GLN A 344 17.80 -18.08 -13.87
CA GLN A 344 17.77 -17.94 -12.42
C GLN A 344 16.37 -17.55 -11.93
N LEU A 345 15.67 -16.68 -12.67
CA LEU A 345 14.28 -16.33 -12.40
C LEU A 345 13.36 -17.55 -12.58
N LYS A 346 13.59 -18.37 -13.62
CA LYS A 346 12.87 -19.61 -13.86
C LYS A 346 13.08 -20.62 -12.72
N ALA A 347 14.34 -20.81 -12.31
CA ALA A 347 14.68 -21.69 -11.20
C ALA A 347 14.02 -21.25 -9.89
N PHE A 348 13.86 -19.94 -9.66
CA PHE A 348 13.12 -19.42 -8.52
C PHE A 348 11.62 -19.74 -8.59
N MET A 349 10.98 -19.61 -9.76
CA MET A 349 9.58 -20.02 -9.95
C MET A 349 9.36 -21.50 -9.61
N PHE A 350 10.34 -22.34 -9.93
CA PHE A 350 10.30 -23.80 -9.71
C PHE A 350 10.66 -24.21 -8.27
N LYS A 351 11.04 -23.26 -7.43
CA LYS A 351 11.39 -23.54 -6.04
C LYS A 351 10.12 -23.90 -5.25
N PRO A 352 10.11 -25.05 -4.54
CA PRO A 352 9.00 -25.44 -3.68
C PRO A 352 9.00 -24.67 -2.38
N ASN A 353 7.83 -24.62 -1.76
CA ASN A 353 7.48 -23.65 -0.74
C ASN A 353 7.68 -22.28 -1.41
N VAL A 354 8.00 -21.16 -0.80
CA VAL A 354 8.04 -19.83 -1.48
C VAL A 354 6.64 -19.31 -1.71
N ASP A 355 6.41 -18.18 -1.06
CA ASP A 355 5.18 -17.43 -1.11
C ASP A 355 4.72 -17.14 -2.55
N THR A 356 3.45 -17.41 -2.83
CA THR A 356 2.83 -17.20 -4.15
C THR A 356 2.93 -15.75 -4.61
N TYR A 357 2.73 -14.79 -3.71
CA TYR A 357 2.75 -13.36 -4.01
C TYR A 357 4.15 -12.85 -4.33
N VAL A 358 5.19 -13.47 -3.79
CA VAL A 358 6.56 -13.14 -4.21
C VAL A 358 6.84 -13.62 -5.64
N LYS A 359 6.32 -14.79 -6.02
CA LYS A 359 6.46 -15.30 -7.39
C LYS A 359 5.78 -14.39 -8.41
N THR A 360 4.74 -13.63 -8.04
CA THR A 360 4.13 -12.64 -8.96
C THR A 360 5.09 -11.51 -9.29
N SER A 361 5.95 -11.06 -8.37
CA SER A 361 6.98 -10.06 -8.68
C SER A 361 7.97 -10.56 -9.74
N VAL A 362 8.30 -11.86 -9.77
CA VAL A 362 9.12 -12.45 -10.84
C VAL A 362 8.36 -12.50 -12.17
N LEU A 363 7.09 -12.93 -12.14
CA LEU A 363 6.24 -12.95 -13.33
C LEU A 363 6.14 -11.54 -13.95
N THR A 364 5.83 -10.54 -13.13
CA THR A 364 5.73 -9.15 -13.58
C THR A 364 7.07 -8.65 -14.11
N ALA A 365 8.19 -8.95 -13.46
CA ALA A 365 9.51 -8.57 -13.97
C ALA A 365 9.76 -9.14 -15.37
N VAL A 366 9.48 -10.43 -15.59
CA VAL A 366 9.64 -11.09 -16.89
C VAL A 366 8.66 -10.52 -17.93
N GLN A 367 7.43 -10.22 -17.54
CA GLN A 367 6.44 -9.55 -18.36
C GLN A 367 6.94 -8.15 -18.80
N GLN A 368 7.54 -7.39 -17.91
CA GLN A 368 8.11 -6.09 -18.26
C GLN A 368 9.29 -6.21 -19.25
N ILE A 369 10.06 -7.31 -19.25
CA ILE A 369 11.07 -7.57 -20.30
C ILE A 369 10.39 -7.69 -21.67
N TYR A 370 9.24 -8.36 -21.78
CA TYR A 370 8.49 -8.41 -23.03
C TYR A 370 8.10 -7.01 -23.53
N PHE A 371 7.63 -6.13 -22.65
CA PHE A 371 7.16 -4.79 -23.00
C PHE A 371 8.28 -3.76 -23.28
N TYR A 372 9.41 -3.87 -22.57
CA TYR A 372 10.54 -2.95 -22.72
C TYR A 372 11.61 -3.44 -23.69
N GLN A 373 11.70 -4.74 -23.94
CA GLN A 373 12.67 -5.36 -24.84
C GLN A 373 12.00 -6.22 -25.93
N PRO A 374 11.24 -5.63 -26.88
CA PRO A 374 10.47 -6.39 -27.87
C PRO A 374 11.29 -7.36 -28.75
N HIS A 375 12.59 -7.10 -28.90
CA HIS A 375 13.52 -7.96 -29.64
C HIS A 375 13.72 -9.34 -28.98
N ARG A 376 13.41 -9.46 -27.68
CA ARG A 376 13.50 -10.71 -26.89
C ARG A 376 12.18 -11.43 -26.71
N LYS A 377 11.10 -10.99 -27.37
CA LYS A 377 9.76 -11.57 -27.17
C LYS A 377 9.70 -13.09 -27.28
N ASN A 378 10.45 -13.69 -28.22
CA ASN A 378 10.45 -15.14 -28.41
C ASN A 378 11.10 -15.88 -27.24
N GLU A 379 12.14 -15.29 -26.65
CA GLU A 379 12.79 -15.81 -25.43
C GLU A 379 11.81 -15.78 -24.26
N ILE A 380 11.05 -14.69 -24.10
CA ILE A 380 10.06 -14.55 -23.03
C ILE A 380 8.87 -15.51 -23.20
N ILE A 381 8.40 -15.71 -24.43
CA ILE A 381 7.34 -16.69 -24.72
C ILE A 381 7.81 -18.09 -24.35
N HIS A 382 9.01 -18.48 -24.78
CA HIS A 382 9.57 -19.77 -24.42
C HIS A 382 9.77 -19.92 -22.91
N TRP A 383 10.14 -18.84 -22.21
CA TRP A 383 10.20 -18.83 -20.76
C TRP A 383 8.85 -19.14 -20.11
N TYR A 384 7.76 -18.53 -20.59
CA TYR A 384 6.40 -18.83 -20.11
C TYR A 384 5.96 -20.25 -20.47
N ASP A 385 6.29 -20.75 -21.67
CA ASP A 385 6.01 -22.13 -22.07
C ASP A 385 6.61 -23.12 -21.05
N ASP A 386 7.90 -22.99 -20.77
CA ASP A 386 8.61 -23.84 -19.81
C ASP A 386 8.01 -23.74 -18.40
N VAL A 387 7.59 -22.55 -17.99
CA VAL A 387 6.95 -22.33 -16.69
C VAL A 387 5.61 -23.06 -16.64
N ILE A 388 4.75 -22.88 -17.63
CA ILE A 388 3.44 -23.54 -17.68
C ILE A 388 3.60 -25.06 -17.71
N ASP A 389 4.52 -25.59 -18.52
CA ASP A 389 4.79 -27.03 -18.59
C ASP A 389 5.23 -27.59 -17.25
N PHE A 390 6.17 -26.94 -16.58
CA PHE A 390 6.58 -27.35 -15.24
C PHE A 390 5.41 -27.39 -14.25
N PHE A 391 4.57 -26.35 -14.24
CA PHE A 391 3.42 -26.27 -13.32
C PHE A 391 2.34 -27.32 -13.64
N ILE A 392 2.12 -27.65 -14.92
CA ILE A 392 1.20 -28.71 -15.33
C ILE A 392 1.75 -30.09 -14.94
N GLU A 393 3.03 -30.36 -15.21
CA GLU A 393 3.68 -31.63 -14.86
C GLU A 393 3.70 -31.88 -13.35
N ASN A 394 3.74 -30.81 -12.56
CA ASN A 394 3.77 -30.85 -11.10
C ASN A 394 2.43 -30.49 -10.46
N ALA A 395 1.30 -30.54 -11.19
CA ALA A 395 -0.02 -30.09 -10.73
C ALA A 395 -0.48 -30.69 -9.39
N ALA A 396 -0.02 -31.90 -9.05
CA ALA A 396 -0.35 -32.56 -7.78
C ALA A 396 0.50 -32.09 -6.58
N ASN A 397 1.57 -31.33 -6.81
CA ASN A 397 2.48 -30.87 -5.76
C ASN A 397 2.01 -29.55 -5.15
N GLN A 398 1.29 -29.66 -4.03
CA GLN A 398 0.75 -28.52 -3.28
C GLN A 398 1.82 -27.55 -2.76
N ASN A 399 3.08 -27.99 -2.66
CA ASN A 399 4.18 -27.14 -2.21
C ASN A 399 4.75 -26.26 -3.32
N LEU A 400 4.47 -26.59 -4.58
CA LEU A 400 4.90 -25.78 -5.73
C LEU A 400 3.77 -24.89 -6.24
N ASN A 401 2.55 -25.42 -6.23
CA ASN A 401 1.45 -24.92 -7.05
C ASN A 401 0.25 -24.57 -6.16
N SER A 402 -0.02 -23.28 -6.00
CA SER A 402 -1.32 -22.79 -5.51
C SER A 402 -2.22 -22.44 -6.70
N SER A 403 -3.53 -22.62 -6.56
CA SER A 403 -4.48 -22.27 -7.63
C SER A 403 -4.45 -20.78 -7.98
N GLU A 404 -4.05 -19.94 -7.02
CA GLU A 404 -3.82 -18.51 -7.18
C GLU A 404 -2.59 -18.24 -8.04
N LEU A 405 -1.47 -18.92 -7.79
CA LEU A 405 -0.25 -18.76 -8.59
C LEU A 405 -0.52 -19.05 -10.07
N LEU A 406 -1.24 -20.15 -10.36
CA LEU A 406 -1.62 -20.49 -11.73
C LEU A 406 -2.50 -19.41 -12.36
N ALA A 407 -3.44 -18.84 -11.59
CA ALA A 407 -4.28 -17.75 -12.06
C ALA A 407 -3.50 -16.45 -12.31
N PHE A 408 -2.46 -16.16 -11.50
CA PHE A 408 -1.57 -15.03 -11.75
C PHE A 408 -0.71 -15.23 -13.01
N ILE A 409 -0.21 -16.44 -13.26
CA ILE A 409 0.47 -16.78 -14.52
C ILE A 409 -0.47 -16.52 -15.71
N VAL A 410 -1.71 -17.01 -15.64
CA VAL A 410 -2.73 -16.74 -16.68
C VAL A 410 -2.95 -15.24 -16.86
N SER A 411 -3.11 -14.49 -15.76
CA SER A 411 -3.38 -13.05 -15.81
C SER A 411 -2.23 -12.31 -16.50
N ASP A 412 -0.98 -12.57 -16.09
CA ASP A 412 0.20 -11.94 -16.68
C ASP A 412 0.34 -12.20 -18.17
N ILE A 413 0.09 -13.44 -18.61
CA ILE A 413 0.13 -13.81 -20.03
C ILE A 413 -1.04 -13.19 -20.79
N THR A 414 -2.21 -13.07 -20.16
CA THR A 414 -3.39 -12.43 -20.76
C THR A 414 -3.11 -10.96 -21.06
N GLU A 415 -2.30 -10.27 -20.25
CA GLU A 415 -1.88 -8.90 -20.53
C GLU A 415 -0.89 -8.79 -21.70
N ILE A 416 -0.04 -9.81 -21.89
CA ILE A 416 0.88 -9.90 -23.04
C ILE A 416 0.10 -10.05 -24.36
N ARG A 417 -1.04 -10.76 -24.35
CA ARG A 417 -1.90 -11.07 -25.50
C ARG A 417 -1.18 -11.70 -26.69
N GLU A 418 -0.12 -12.46 -26.45
CA GLU A 418 0.59 -13.19 -27.50
C GLU A 418 -0.13 -14.51 -27.80
N LYS A 419 -0.76 -14.60 -28.97
CA LYS A 419 -1.62 -15.73 -29.39
C LYS A 419 -0.94 -17.10 -29.29
N ARG A 420 0.38 -17.17 -29.38
CA ARG A 420 1.15 -18.40 -29.23
C ARG A 420 1.01 -19.06 -27.84
N LEU A 421 0.74 -18.27 -26.79
CA LEU A 421 0.60 -18.75 -25.41
C LEU A 421 -0.83 -19.18 -25.04
N LEU A 422 -1.82 -18.89 -25.89
CA LEU A 422 -3.23 -19.25 -25.62
C LEU A 422 -3.44 -20.77 -25.50
N PRO A 423 -2.87 -21.63 -26.37
CA PRO A 423 -3.00 -23.08 -26.23
C PRO A 423 -2.44 -23.62 -24.90
N ASP A 424 -1.38 -23.01 -24.36
CA ASP A 424 -0.78 -23.40 -23.09
C ASP A 424 -1.66 -23.00 -21.90
N ILE A 425 -2.27 -21.80 -21.95
CA ILE A 425 -3.30 -21.41 -20.99
C ILE A 425 -4.49 -22.39 -21.02
N GLU A 426 -5.00 -22.74 -22.20
CA GLU A 426 -6.09 -23.71 -22.33
C GLU A 426 -5.72 -25.10 -21.81
N ARG A 427 -4.45 -25.50 -21.98
CA ARG A 427 -3.92 -26.73 -21.39
C ARG A 427 -3.91 -26.64 -19.86
N MET A 428 -3.49 -25.52 -19.30
CA MET A 428 -3.46 -25.28 -17.86
C MET A 428 -4.87 -25.35 -17.24
N PHE A 429 -5.87 -24.67 -17.80
CA PHE A 429 -7.27 -24.77 -17.33
C PHE A 429 -7.85 -26.18 -17.38
N ARG A 430 -7.40 -27.01 -18.34
CA ARG A 430 -7.87 -28.40 -18.48
C ARG A 430 -7.18 -29.36 -17.53
N MET A 431 -5.89 -29.15 -17.27
CA MET A 431 -5.03 -30.11 -16.58
C MET A 431 -4.78 -29.75 -15.10
N THR A 432 -5.14 -28.54 -14.69
CA THR A 432 -4.89 -28.01 -13.34
C THR A 432 -6.14 -27.31 -12.79
N TYR A 433 -6.11 -26.95 -11.50
CA TYR A 433 -7.14 -26.11 -10.89
C TYR A 433 -6.69 -24.65 -10.86
N VAL A 434 -7.18 -23.85 -11.82
CA VAL A 434 -6.90 -22.41 -11.93
C VAL A 434 -8.00 -21.64 -11.20
N CYS A 435 -7.62 -20.70 -10.31
CA CYS A 435 -8.59 -19.89 -9.58
C CYS A 435 -9.25 -18.83 -10.49
N GLU A 436 -10.44 -19.13 -11.01
CA GLU A 436 -11.21 -18.22 -11.87
C GLU A 436 -11.62 -16.92 -11.17
N GLY A 437 -11.62 -16.85 -9.84
CA GLY A 437 -11.87 -15.61 -9.10
C GLY A 437 -10.83 -14.52 -9.36
N ILE A 438 -9.61 -14.90 -9.80
CA ILE A 438 -8.51 -13.97 -10.09
C ILE A 438 -8.46 -13.65 -11.58
N CYS A 439 -8.29 -14.67 -12.44
CA CYS A 439 -8.11 -14.45 -13.88
C CYS A 439 -9.43 -14.42 -14.68
N GLY A 440 -10.56 -14.79 -14.06
CA GLY A 440 -11.81 -15.08 -14.75
C GLY A 440 -11.84 -16.45 -15.42
N PRO A 441 -13.02 -16.84 -15.96
CA PRO A 441 -13.18 -18.09 -16.70
C PRO A 441 -12.40 -18.05 -18.02
N ILE A 442 -12.04 -19.23 -18.56
CA ILE A 442 -11.30 -19.36 -19.82
C ILE A 442 -11.95 -18.61 -20.99
N GLN A 443 -13.28 -18.49 -21.02
CA GLN A 443 -13.98 -17.71 -22.05
C GLN A 443 -13.61 -16.22 -21.99
N LYS A 444 -13.51 -15.62 -20.80
CA LYS A 444 -13.10 -14.23 -20.63
C LYS A 444 -11.66 -14.03 -21.10
N VAL A 445 -10.78 -14.97 -20.75
CA VAL A 445 -9.39 -14.96 -21.19
C VAL A 445 -9.31 -15.02 -22.73
N ARG A 446 -10.06 -15.92 -23.38
CA ARG A 446 -10.10 -15.98 -24.86
C ARG A 446 -10.51 -14.66 -25.50
N THR A 447 -11.53 -13.99 -24.96
CA THR A 447 -11.98 -12.68 -25.44
C THR A 447 -10.90 -11.60 -25.33
N GLU A 448 -10.06 -11.64 -24.29
CA GLU A 448 -8.92 -10.72 -24.19
C GLU A 448 -7.88 -10.94 -25.30
N PHE A 449 -7.66 -12.18 -25.73
CA PHE A 449 -6.74 -12.53 -26.84
C PHE A 449 -7.30 -12.20 -28.24
N GLU A 450 -8.60 -11.92 -28.36
CA GLU A 450 -9.21 -11.45 -29.60
C GLU A 450 -8.88 -9.97 -29.89
N LYS A 451 -8.53 -9.20 -28.85
CA LYS A 451 -8.14 -7.79 -29.00
C LYS A 451 -6.83 -7.66 -29.79
N GLU A 452 -6.73 -6.62 -30.61
CA GLU A 452 -5.52 -6.35 -31.39
C GLU A 452 -4.40 -5.76 -30.51
N GLY A 453 -3.17 -6.24 -30.74
CA GLY A 453 -1.98 -5.78 -30.01
C GLY A 453 -1.89 -6.33 -28.57
N ASN A 454 -0.77 -6.04 -27.93
CA ASN A 454 -0.56 -6.31 -26.51
C ASN A 454 -1.24 -5.24 -25.64
N ASN A 455 -1.49 -5.55 -24.36
CA ASN A 455 -2.06 -4.55 -23.46
C ASN A 455 -0.99 -3.55 -23.01
N GLN A 456 -0.85 -2.43 -23.72
CA GLN A 456 0.10 -1.37 -23.38
C GLN A 456 -0.20 -0.71 -22.02
N GLU A 457 -1.41 -0.83 -21.49
CA GLU A 457 -1.77 -0.32 -20.15
C GLU A 457 -1.08 -1.12 -19.02
N SER A 458 -0.64 -2.35 -19.32
CA SER A 458 0.01 -3.26 -18.38
C SER A 458 1.54 -3.10 -18.36
N LYS A 459 2.06 -2.23 -19.24
CA LYS A 459 3.45 -1.79 -19.19
C LYS A 459 3.60 -0.81 -18.02
N GLN A 460 4.32 -1.24 -16.99
CA GLN A 460 4.57 -0.46 -15.79
C GLN A 460 5.67 0.59 -16.04
N ASP A 461 5.58 1.76 -15.40
CA ASP A 461 6.63 2.77 -15.47
C ASP A 461 7.87 2.31 -14.67
N LEU A 462 9.01 2.24 -15.36
CA LEU A 462 10.31 2.02 -14.70
C LEU A 462 10.85 3.37 -14.24
N LEU A 463 10.89 3.57 -12.92
CA LEU A 463 11.28 4.81 -12.28
C LEU A 463 12.77 4.76 -11.94
N ASP A 464 13.43 5.92 -11.96
CA ASP A 464 14.70 6.07 -11.23
C ASP A 464 14.43 6.09 -9.71
N ILE A 465 15.48 5.84 -8.94
CA ILE A 465 15.37 5.77 -7.48
C ILE A 465 14.72 7.00 -6.83
N PHE A 466 14.94 8.22 -7.33
CA PHE A 466 14.38 9.43 -6.75
C PHE A 466 12.88 9.51 -7.01
N ASN A 467 12.46 9.24 -8.25
CA ASN A 467 11.05 9.15 -8.61
C ASN A 467 10.34 8.00 -7.88
N ARG A 468 11.05 6.90 -7.59
CA ARG A 468 10.55 5.79 -6.78
C ARG A 468 10.26 6.23 -5.34
N TYR A 469 11.20 6.90 -4.67
CA TYR A 469 10.98 7.46 -3.33
C TYR A 469 9.92 8.56 -3.30
N LEU A 470 9.91 9.45 -4.29
CA LEU A 470 8.84 10.43 -4.46
C LEU A 470 7.48 9.76 -4.65
N GLY A 471 7.44 8.59 -5.30
CA GLY A 471 6.24 7.75 -5.41
C GLY A 471 5.74 7.27 -4.06
N PHE A 472 6.62 6.83 -3.16
CA PHE A 472 6.24 6.42 -1.80
C PHE A 472 5.74 7.56 -0.94
N ILE A 473 6.34 8.75 -1.07
CA ILE A 473 5.89 9.97 -0.41
C ILE A 473 4.60 10.51 -1.07
N GLY A 474 4.42 10.19 -2.35
CA GLY A 474 3.44 10.78 -3.27
C GLY A 474 2.23 9.89 -3.60
N THR A 475 2.05 8.72 -2.97
CA THR A 475 0.87 7.84 -3.13
C THR A 475 -0.41 8.39 -2.48
N PHE A 476 -0.58 9.71 -2.48
CA PHE A 476 -1.86 10.43 -2.44
C PHE A 476 -1.97 11.57 -3.47
N LEU A 477 -1.09 11.64 -4.47
CA LEU A 477 -1.28 12.52 -5.62
C LEU A 477 -2.02 11.76 -6.72
N PRO A 478 -3.30 12.11 -7.02
CA PRO A 478 -4.02 11.49 -8.12
C PRO A 478 -3.24 11.70 -9.42
N LYS A 479 -3.12 10.62 -10.22
CA LYS A 479 -2.55 10.63 -11.58
C LYS A 479 -2.98 11.91 -12.31
N LYS A 480 -2.06 12.86 -12.50
CA LYS A 480 -2.31 14.04 -13.32
C LYS A 480 -2.65 13.57 -14.74
N LYS A 481 -3.89 13.82 -15.17
CA LYS A 481 -4.23 13.81 -16.59
C LYS A 481 -3.20 14.69 -17.32
N LYS A 482 -2.66 14.16 -18.43
CA LYS A 482 -1.79 14.88 -19.37
C LYS A 482 -2.31 16.30 -19.60
N GLN A 483 -1.59 17.28 -19.06
CA GLN A 483 -1.60 18.66 -19.54
C GLN A 483 -0.17 19.17 -19.57
N GLU A 484 0.06 20.05 -20.53
CA GLU A 484 1.32 20.32 -21.21
C GLU A 484 2.45 20.81 -20.31
N LYS A 485 3.67 20.50 -20.76
CA LYS A 485 4.95 20.93 -20.19
C LYS A 485 4.96 22.44 -19.98
N ASN A 486 4.94 22.87 -18.73
CA ASN A 486 5.59 24.10 -18.31
C ASN A 486 6.68 23.73 -17.30
N LYS A 487 7.94 24.01 -17.67
CA LYS A 487 9.09 23.95 -16.77
C LYS A 487 8.82 24.91 -15.62
N ILE A 488 8.72 24.39 -14.41
CA ILE A 488 8.79 25.17 -13.19
C ILE A 488 10.13 24.79 -12.58
N ASP A 489 11.10 25.71 -12.65
CA ASP A 489 12.35 25.61 -11.88
C ASP A 489 11.99 25.76 -10.40
N PHE A 490 12.32 24.76 -9.59
CA PHE A 490 12.33 24.89 -8.14
C PHE A 490 13.65 25.55 -7.72
N PRO A 491 13.62 26.66 -6.97
CA PRO A 491 14.81 27.11 -6.27
C PRO A 491 15.17 26.04 -5.23
N LEU A 492 16.37 25.46 -5.36
CA LEU A 492 17.00 24.66 -4.32
C LEU A 492 17.21 25.56 -3.10
N ASP A 493 16.32 25.49 -2.13
CA ASP A 493 16.55 26.08 -0.81
C ASP A 493 17.45 25.13 -0.02
N HIS A 494 18.72 25.50 0.13
CA HIS A 494 19.75 24.73 0.83
C HIS A 494 19.61 24.78 2.37
N ASN A 495 18.49 25.23 2.92
CA ASN A 495 18.28 25.37 4.36
C ASN A 495 17.03 24.63 4.87
N ALA A 496 16.87 23.36 4.49
CA ALA A 496 15.92 22.49 5.19
C ALA A 496 16.51 22.12 6.57
N GLU A 497 15.99 22.74 7.64
CA GLU A 497 16.15 22.19 8.99
C GLU A 497 15.68 20.73 8.98
N MET A 498 16.62 19.80 9.12
CA MET A 498 16.34 18.37 9.11
C MET A 498 15.46 18.02 10.31
N TYR A 499 14.18 17.74 10.05
CA TYR A 499 13.29 17.14 11.03
C TYR A 499 13.68 15.67 11.20
N THR A 500 14.66 15.40 12.06
CA THR A 500 14.99 14.04 12.50
C THR A 500 14.08 13.69 13.67
N LYS A 501 13.26 12.64 13.55
CA LYS A 501 12.37 12.17 14.64
C LYS A 501 13.16 11.58 15.83
N THR A 502 14.40 11.18 15.59
CA THR A 502 15.38 10.81 16.62
C THR A 502 16.00 12.08 17.21
N GLY A 503 15.99 12.22 18.54
CA GLY A 503 16.74 13.28 19.19
C GLY A 503 18.21 13.14 18.81
N GLN A 504 18.87 14.25 18.47
CA GLN A 504 20.28 14.23 18.04
C GLN A 504 21.20 13.43 18.98
N ASP A 505 20.82 13.33 20.26
CA ASP A 505 21.55 12.64 21.30
C ASP A 505 21.12 11.18 21.58
N ASP A 506 20.09 10.65 20.90
CA ASP A 506 19.61 9.28 21.09
C ASP A 506 20.56 8.26 20.43
N PRO A 507 20.61 6.99 20.90
CA PRO A 507 21.43 5.96 20.29
C PRO A 507 20.96 5.60 18.86
N CYS A 508 21.91 5.47 17.91
CA CYS A 508 21.61 4.97 16.56
C CYS A 508 21.18 3.50 16.63
N ILE A 509 20.06 3.14 16.00
CA ILE A 509 19.56 1.75 15.98
C ILE A 509 20.35 0.87 15.01
N CYS A 510 21.13 1.51 14.13
CA CYS A 510 22.20 0.85 13.40
C CYS A 510 23.23 0.17 14.31
N GLY A 511 23.30 0.60 15.58
CA GLY A 511 24.13 -0.02 16.58
C GLY A 511 25.64 0.30 16.45
N SER A 512 25.96 1.44 15.83
CA SER A 512 27.32 2.01 15.82
C SER A 512 27.87 2.34 17.22
N GLY A 513 27.05 2.26 18.27
CA GLY A 513 27.40 2.65 19.63
C GLY A 513 27.51 4.17 19.82
N LYS A 514 27.18 4.95 18.78
CA LYS A 514 27.22 6.41 18.77
C LYS A 514 25.82 7.00 18.88
N LYS A 515 25.76 8.27 19.30
CA LYS A 515 24.54 9.07 19.20
C LYS A 515 24.21 9.30 17.73
N PHE A 516 22.93 9.47 17.43
CA PHE A 516 22.43 9.69 16.08
C PHE A 516 23.20 10.82 15.37
N LYS A 517 23.46 11.94 16.05
CA LYS A 517 24.22 13.04 15.45
C LYS A 517 25.67 12.65 15.10
N ASP A 518 26.35 11.93 15.99
CA ASP A 518 27.75 11.54 15.81
C ASP A 518 27.91 10.37 14.80
N CYS A 519 26.80 9.70 14.48
CA CYS A 519 26.74 8.61 13.51
C CYS A 519 26.34 9.11 12.10
N CYS A 520 25.27 9.91 12.02
CA CYS A 520 24.58 10.22 10.77
C CYS A 520 24.54 11.73 10.42
N MET A 521 24.70 12.65 11.39
CA MET A 521 24.58 14.11 11.15
C MET A 521 25.91 14.87 11.07
N ASP A 522 26.92 14.51 11.87
CA ASP A 522 28.22 15.21 11.96
C ASP A 522 29.03 15.16 10.65
N ARG A 523 28.55 14.42 9.66
CA ARG A 523 29.19 14.25 8.34
C ARG A 523 28.48 15.00 7.22
N LEU A 524 27.51 15.85 7.57
CA LEU A 524 26.82 16.77 6.65
C LEU A 524 27.58 18.08 6.40
N ASN A 525 28.76 18.26 7.02
CA ASN A 525 29.62 19.44 6.83
C ASN A 525 30.89 19.12 6.03
#